data_AF-A0A6I2T595-F1
#
_entry.id   AF-A0A6I2T595-F1
#
_cell.length_a   1.000
_cell.length_b   1.000
_cell.length_c   1.000
_cell.angle_alpha   90.00
_cell.angle_beta   90.00
_cell.angle_gamma   90.00
#
_symmetry.space_group_name_H-M   'P 1'
#
loop_
_entity.id
_entity.type
_entity.pdbx_description
1 polymer ?
#
loop_
_entity_poly.entity_id
_entity_poly.type
_entity_poly.pdbx_seq_one_letter_code
_entity_poly.pdbx_strand_id
1 'polypeptide(L)'
;MAKGARYTPEFRAKAVGLLAESRSSYSSETNAISAVAKDPGIAPESLRRWRDQSDATVAEETRQSAEDAMAELRRLRAEDAELRRANEILTTASAFFRGRARPDTALMAAYVDGHESRFKVGPIRGVLSESLDCGFLTPRGCRMFRTRPVSRMRAGHGAPARDILQIHSDFFMAVYGYGKMHAQLVAQGRDPAGVGRGQVMNIMRELGIRGVRRGRTPVTTEPAKGTGGRPDPVDGRFEACAPDRLHVAGIAYVRMANGSFGYTAFVADVYARRIVGWACAMAVNTQELPLRALEQAVSWAASRGGADGLIRHGGHGAQCTGTVCTTRVMGYGMLPSTGTVGDSCDNAMAESADGAYRTELVWRRTPFADLKDLELATFRWVSWRGLEAPAPVPGLQDTGSGGNRVLSTSSGTSRLTVREEQKSGHFTMVTTATVELCMG
;
A
#
# COMPACT_ATOMS: atom_id res chain seq x y z
N MET A 1 41.37 8.91 89.01
CA MET A 1 42.66 8.32 88.66
C MET A 1 42.42 7.14 87.73
N ALA A 2 42.76 7.25 86.45
CA ALA A 2 42.61 6.17 85.49
C ALA A 2 43.64 5.09 85.78
N LYS A 3 43.18 3.86 86.05
CA LYS A 3 44.03 2.68 86.29
C LYS A 3 44.80 2.40 84.99
N GLY A 4 46.08 2.76 84.98
CA GLY A 4 46.93 2.77 83.78
C GLY A 4 46.93 1.42 83.06
N ALA A 5 46.60 1.45 81.77
CA ALA A 5 46.77 0.30 80.90
C ALA A 5 48.27 -0.05 80.80
N ARG A 6 48.68 -1.15 81.42
CA ARG A 6 50.08 -1.63 81.48
C ARG A 6 50.73 -1.90 80.11
N TYR A 7 49.93 -1.96 79.03
CA TYR A 7 50.39 -2.25 77.66
C TYR A 7 49.62 -1.39 76.65
N THR A 8 50.34 -0.77 75.71
CA THR A 8 49.79 0.06 74.62
C THR A 8 49.04 -0.78 73.58
N PRO A 9 48.07 -0.21 72.84
CA PRO A 9 47.32 -0.95 71.82
C PRO A 9 48.20 -1.51 70.70
N GLU A 10 49.22 -0.76 70.26
CA GLU A 10 50.20 -1.22 69.27
C GLU A 10 50.99 -2.43 69.75
N PHE A 11 51.37 -2.43 71.04
CA PHE A 11 52.07 -3.56 71.65
C PHE A 11 51.18 -4.80 71.74
N ARG A 12 49.90 -4.64 72.06
CA ARG A 12 48.93 -5.75 72.07
C ARG A 12 48.73 -6.34 70.67
N ALA A 13 48.58 -5.49 69.66
CA ALA A 13 48.44 -5.92 68.27
C ALA A 13 49.69 -6.67 67.77
N LYS A 14 50.90 -6.18 68.11
CA LYS A 14 52.16 -6.85 67.77
C LYS A 14 52.31 -8.20 68.49
N ALA A 15 51.90 -8.29 69.75
CA ALA A 15 51.93 -9.54 70.51
C ALA A 15 50.94 -10.59 69.97
N VAL A 16 49.74 -10.17 69.54
CA VAL A 16 48.76 -11.05 68.88
C VAL A 16 49.25 -11.48 67.50
N GLY A 17 49.89 -10.59 66.73
CA GLY A 17 50.51 -10.93 65.44
C GLY A 17 51.63 -11.97 65.56
N LEU A 18 52.55 -11.78 66.52
CA LEU A 18 53.62 -12.75 66.81
C LEU A 18 53.06 -14.11 67.26
N LEU A 19 51.95 -14.11 68.01
CA LEU A 19 51.27 -15.35 68.39
C LEU A 19 50.67 -16.07 67.16
N ALA A 20 50.07 -15.33 66.22
CA ALA A 20 49.51 -15.90 64.99
C ALA A 20 50.59 -16.53 64.09
N GLU A 21 51.75 -15.87 63.94
CA GLU A 21 52.89 -16.36 63.15
C GLU A 21 53.55 -17.60 63.76
N SER A 22 53.70 -17.63 65.08
CA SER A 22 54.38 -18.72 65.78
C SER A 22 53.47 -19.93 66.09
N ARG A 23 52.15 -19.81 65.89
CA ARG A 23 51.16 -20.85 66.21
C ARG A 23 51.44 -22.20 65.53
N SER A 24 51.99 -22.19 64.32
CA SER A 24 52.33 -23.39 63.54
C SER A 24 53.59 -24.13 64.04
N SER A 25 54.42 -23.46 64.84
CA SER A 25 55.70 -23.98 65.34
C SER A 25 55.59 -24.70 66.68
N TYR A 26 54.39 -24.73 67.29
CA TYR A 26 54.14 -25.36 68.59
C TYR A 26 53.05 -26.43 68.50
N SER A 27 53.21 -27.50 69.29
CA SER A 27 52.30 -28.66 69.32
C SER A 27 50.93 -28.37 69.93
N SER A 28 50.79 -27.30 70.73
CA SER A 28 49.52 -26.88 71.28
C SER A 28 49.47 -25.36 71.42
N GLU A 29 48.27 -24.82 71.32
CA GLU A 29 48.01 -23.39 71.41
C GLU A 29 48.35 -22.81 72.79
N THR A 30 48.14 -23.59 73.84
CA THR A 30 48.56 -23.23 75.21
C THR A 30 50.08 -23.08 75.32
N ASN A 31 50.85 -23.89 74.60
CA ASN A 31 52.31 -23.81 74.57
C ASN A 31 52.78 -22.59 73.77
N ALA A 32 52.14 -22.29 72.63
CA ALA A 32 52.43 -21.09 71.83
C ALA A 32 52.19 -19.80 72.62
N ILE A 33 51.05 -19.70 73.32
CA ILE A 33 50.71 -18.55 74.17
C ILE A 33 51.72 -18.41 75.31
N SER A 34 52.09 -19.52 75.96
CA SER A 34 53.03 -19.49 77.09
C SER A 34 54.44 -19.10 76.65
N ALA A 35 54.88 -19.53 75.47
CA ALA A 35 56.17 -19.18 74.91
C ALA A 35 56.22 -17.69 74.49
N VAL A 36 55.23 -17.21 73.75
CA VAL A 36 55.17 -15.81 73.28
C VAL A 36 54.95 -14.81 74.42
N ALA A 37 54.28 -15.22 75.50
CA ALA A 37 54.07 -14.39 76.68
C ALA A 37 55.32 -14.28 77.59
N LYS A 38 56.26 -15.24 77.50
CA LYS A 38 57.43 -15.35 78.39
C LYS A 38 58.46 -14.24 78.15
N ASP A 39 58.86 -14.03 76.91
CA ASP A 39 59.90 -13.05 76.54
C ASP A 39 59.53 -11.59 76.88
N PRO A 40 58.29 -11.12 76.65
CA PRO A 40 57.86 -9.78 77.04
C PRO A 40 57.33 -9.66 78.48
N GLY A 41 57.29 -10.74 79.26
CA GLY A 41 56.77 -10.73 80.63
C GLY A 41 55.27 -10.45 80.74
N ILE A 42 54.48 -10.92 79.77
CA ILE A 42 53.02 -10.76 79.74
C ILE A 42 52.37 -11.95 80.47
N ALA A 43 51.26 -11.72 81.17
CA ALA A 43 50.47 -12.83 81.70
C ALA A 43 49.81 -13.61 80.54
N PRO A 44 49.96 -14.95 80.45
CA PRO A 44 49.39 -15.76 79.35
C PRO A 44 47.89 -15.53 79.12
N GLU A 45 47.14 -15.29 80.20
CA GLU A 45 45.70 -15.02 80.16
C GLU A 45 45.35 -13.66 79.54
N SER A 46 46.23 -12.67 79.66
CA SER A 46 46.06 -11.37 78.99
C SER A 46 46.24 -11.49 77.48
N LEU A 47 47.22 -12.29 77.03
CA LEU A 47 47.47 -12.54 75.61
C LEU A 47 46.32 -13.34 74.97
N ARG A 48 45.76 -14.33 75.69
CA ARG A 48 44.52 -15.03 75.29
C ARG A 48 43.37 -14.07 75.07
N ARG A 49 43.10 -13.21 76.06
CA ARG A 49 41.99 -12.25 75.98
C ARG A 49 42.16 -11.25 74.85
N TRP A 50 43.38 -10.81 74.54
CA TRP A 50 43.63 -9.92 73.39
C TRP A 50 43.44 -10.64 72.05
N ARG A 51 43.83 -11.92 71.96
CA ARG A 51 43.55 -12.75 70.78
C ARG A 51 42.05 -12.91 70.57
N ASP A 52 41.31 -13.31 71.61
CA ASP A 52 39.86 -13.50 71.53
C ASP A 52 39.12 -12.22 71.12
N GLN A 53 39.58 -11.06 71.62
CA GLN A 53 39.05 -9.76 71.21
C GLN A 53 39.36 -9.46 69.74
N SER A 54 40.59 -9.72 69.28
CA SER A 54 41.00 -9.50 67.89
C SER A 54 40.27 -10.45 66.92
N ASP A 55 40.11 -11.72 67.29
CA ASP A 55 39.39 -12.71 66.51
C ASP A 55 37.89 -12.36 66.42
N ALA A 56 37.30 -11.88 67.52
CA ALA A 56 35.91 -11.42 67.55
C ALA A 56 35.70 -10.17 66.68
N THR A 57 36.63 -9.20 66.71
CA THR A 57 36.53 -8.01 65.84
C THR A 57 36.69 -8.37 64.38
N VAL A 58 37.64 -9.25 64.03
CA VAL A 58 37.84 -9.70 62.65
C VAL A 58 36.65 -10.51 62.16
N ALA A 59 36.07 -11.37 63.01
CA ALA A 59 34.86 -12.12 62.68
C ALA A 59 33.65 -11.22 62.41
N GLU A 60 33.47 -10.17 63.22
CA GLU A 60 32.38 -9.20 63.04
C GLU A 60 32.58 -8.33 61.79
N GLU A 61 33.80 -7.84 61.53
CA GLU A 61 34.14 -7.11 60.31
C GLU A 61 33.93 -7.97 59.05
N THR A 62 34.31 -9.25 59.12
CA THR A 62 34.10 -10.21 58.02
C THR A 62 32.62 -10.46 57.80
N ARG A 63 31.83 -10.57 58.88
CA ARG A 63 30.37 -10.74 58.80
C ARG A 63 29.71 -9.50 58.20
N GLN A 64 30.06 -8.30 58.65
CA GLN A 64 29.52 -7.05 58.12
C GLN A 64 29.86 -6.89 56.63
N SER A 65 31.12 -7.16 56.25
CA SER A 65 31.55 -7.14 54.84
C SER A 65 30.79 -8.16 53.98
N ALA A 66 30.51 -9.35 54.51
CA ALA A 66 29.69 -10.35 53.81
C ALA A 66 28.22 -9.92 53.67
N GLU A 67 27.65 -9.31 54.71
CA GLU A 67 26.28 -8.77 54.68
C GLU A 67 26.16 -7.61 53.68
N ASP A 68 27.12 -6.70 53.65
CA ASP A 68 27.19 -5.59 52.69
C ASP A 68 27.36 -6.11 51.24
N ALA A 69 28.24 -7.09 51.02
CA ALA A 69 28.41 -7.74 49.73
C ALA A 69 27.14 -8.47 49.26
N MET A 70 26.40 -9.11 50.18
CA MET A 70 25.12 -9.73 49.88
C MET A 70 24.04 -8.71 49.55
N ALA A 71 24.02 -7.56 50.22
CA ALA A 71 23.10 -6.46 49.91
C ALA A 71 23.37 -5.91 48.51
N GLU A 72 24.63 -5.68 48.16
CA GLU A 72 25.02 -5.19 46.84
C GLU A 72 24.72 -6.22 45.74
N LEU A 73 24.97 -7.51 45.97
CA LEU A 73 24.59 -8.57 45.03
C LEU A 73 23.07 -8.61 44.79
N ARG A 74 22.25 -8.35 45.81
CA ARG A 74 20.79 -8.27 45.65
C ARG A 74 20.39 -7.06 44.82
N ARG A 75 21.01 -5.90 45.06
CA ARG A 75 20.78 -4.68 44.29
C ARG A 75 21.15 -4.87 42.82
N LEU A 76 22.36 -5.34 42.54
CA LEU A 76 22.83 -5.58 41.17
C LEU A 76 21.97 -6.60 40.43
N ARG A 77 21.50 -7.66 41.11
CA ARG A 77 20.56 -8.63 40.52
C ARG A 77 19.20 -8.01 40.21
N ALA A 78 18.72 -7.08 41.03
CA ALA A 78 17.47 -6.37 40.75
C ALA A 78 17.62 -5.43 39.54
N GLU A 79 18.73 -4.70 39.46
CA GLU A 79 19.06 -3.83 38.32
C GLU A 79 19.21 -4.64 37.02
N ASP A 80 19.93 -5.77 37.04
CA ASP A 80 20.06 -6.65 35.86
C ASP A 80 18.71 -7.24 35.41
N ALA A 81 17.84 -7.60 36.37
CA ALA A 81 16.49 -8.07 36.05
C ALA A 81 15.62 -6.98 35.39
N GLU A 82 15.75 -5.73 35.83
CA GLU A 82 15.06 -4.58 35.26
C GLU A 82 15.57 -4.24 33.85
N LEU A 83 16.90 -4.18 33.68
CA LEU A 83 17.54 -3.92 32.38
C LEU A 83 17.24 -5.00 31.35
N ARG A 84 17.24 -6.29 31.76
CA ARG A 84 16.83 -7.38 30.87
C ARG A 84 15.39 -7.25 30.43
N ARG A 85 14.48 -6.89 31.34
CA ARG A 85 13.06 -6.65 31.01
C ARG A 85 12.91 -5.47 30.05
N ALA A 86 13.64 -4.37 30.26
CA ALA A 86 13.61 -3.21 29.38
C ALA A 86 14.09 -3.55 27.96
N ASN A 87 15.21 -4.26 27.84
CA ASN A 87 15.73 -4.74 26.55
C ASN A 87 14.73 -5.64 25.81
N GLU A 88 14.04 -6.52 26.54
CA GLU A 88 13.02 -7.40 25.98
C GLU A 88 11.79 -6.63 25.47
N ILE A 89 11.36 -5.59 26.21
CA ILE A 89 10.31 -4.67 25.77
C ILE A 89 10.73 -3.96 24.47
N LEU A 90 11.95 -3.43 24.40
CA LEU A 90 12.44 -2.76 23.18
C LEU A 90 12.55 -3.71 21.98
N THR A 91 12.99 -4.95 22.22
CA THR A 91 13.10 -5.98 21.18
C THR A 91 11.72 -6.35 20.64
N THR A 92 10.73 -6.57 21.51
CA THR A 92 9.38 -6.91 21.09
C THR A 92 8.64 -5.72 20.46
N ALA A 93 8.86 -4.52 20.98
CA ALA A 93 8.28 -3.28 20.44
C ALA A 93 8.83 -2.95 19.05
N SER A 94 10.15 -3.05 18.84
CA SER A 94 10.77 -2.83 17.52
C SER A 94 10.26 -3.83 16.49
N ALA A 95 10.02 -5.08 16.89
CA ALA A 95 9.39 -6.08 16.02
C ALA A 95 7.91 -5.78 15.73
N PHE A 96 7.17 -5.25 16.70
CA PHE A 96 5.74 -4.94 16.57
C PHE A 96 5.46 -3.67 15.74
N PHE A 97 6.28 -2.63 15.90
CA PHE A 97 6.08 -1.32 15.25
C PHE A 97 6.79 -1.15 13.89
N ARG A 98 7.38 -2.21 13.33
CA ARG A 98 8.19 -2.19 12.10
C ARG A 98 7.68 -1.21 11.04
N GLY A 99 8.57 -0.32 10.58
CA GLY A 99 8.34 0.57 9.45
C GLY A 99 7.55 1.85 9.75
N ARG A 100 7.29 2.17 11.02
CA ARG A 100 6.64 3.44 11.40
C ARG A 100 7.46 4.19 12.44
N ALA A 101 8.01 5.35 12.04
CA ALA A 101 8.68 6.29 12.95
C ALA A 101 7.72 6.90 14.00
N ARG A 102 6.40 6.83 13.77
CA ARG A 102 5.36 7.31 14.68
C ARG A 102 4.18 6.33 14.71
N PRO A 103 4.13 5.39 15.67
CA PRO A 103 3.03 4.43 15.77
C PRO A 103 1.70 5.14 16.05
N ASP A 104 0.59 4.61 15.50
CA ASP A 104 -0.74 5.11 15.82
C ASP A 104 -1.12 4.75 17.27
N THR A 105 -1.95 5.58 17.90
CA THR A 105 -2.50 5.38 19.26
C THR A 105 -3.15 3.99 19.40
N ALA A 106 -3.83 3.52 18.35
CA ALA A 106 -4.43 2.19 18.32
C ALA A 106 -3.41 1.05 18.38
N LEU A 107 -2.27 1.20 17.69
CA LEU A 107 -1.19 0.21 17.72
C LEU A 107 -0.46 0.22 19.07
N MET A 108 -0.23 1.41 19.63
CA MET A 108 0.35 1.53 20.97
C MET A 108 -0.55 0.85 22.03
N ALA A 109 -1.87 1.03 21.95
CA ALA A 109 -2.82 0.38 22.84
C ALA A 109 -2.84 -1.15 22.64
N ALA A 110 -2.85 -1.62 21.39
CA ALA A 110 -2.81 -3.04 21.08
C ALA A 110 -1.53 -3.72 21.58
N TYR A 111 -0.39 -3.05 21.51
CA TYR A 111 0.87 -3.57 22.08
C TYR A 111 0.79 -3.71 23.60
N VAL A 112 0.25 -2.69 24.30
CA VAL A 112 0.02 -2.75 25.75
C VAL A 112 -0.89 -3.92 26.10
N ASP A 113 -2.03 -4.08 25.42
CA ASP A 113 -2.98 -5.16 25.70
C ASP A 113 -2.35 -6.54 25.45
N GLY A 114 -1.59 -6.70 24.37
CA GLY A 114 -0.93 -7.97 24.03
C GLY A 114 0.22 -8.37 24.96
N HIS A 115 0.82 -7.41 25.67
CA HIS A 115 2.01 -7.64 26.50
C HIS A 115 1.81 -7.29 27.98
N GLU A 116 0.60 -6.88 28.40
CA GLU A 116 0.26 -6.53 29.79
C GLU A 116 0.48 -7.70 30.75
N SER A 117 0.15 -8.91 30.33
CA SER A 117 0.36 -10.14 31.13
C SER A 117 1.84 -10.41 31.39
N ARG A 118 2.72 -10.09 30.43
CA ARG A 118 4.14 -10.40 30.45
C ARG A 118 4.99 -9.31 31.13
N PHE A 119 4.77 -8.04 30.80
CA PHE A 119 5.64 -6.94 31.24
C PHE A 119 4.97 -5.95 32.21
N LYS A 120 3.65 -6.03 32.39
CA LYS A 120 2.81 -5.02 33.06
C LYS A 120 2.83 -3.66 32.32
N VAL A 121 1.76 -2.88 32.49
CA VAL A 121 1.58 -1.60 31.77
C VAL A 121 2.63 -0.56 32.15
N GLY A 122 3.05 -0.53 33.42
CA GLY A 122 4.02 0.44 33.95
C GLY A 122 5.38 0.38 33.24
N PRO A 123 6.08 -0.78 33.28
CA PRO A 123 7.37 -0.96 32.61
C PRO A 123 7.32 -0.72 31.10
N ILE A 124 6.28 -1.21 30.41
CA ILE A 124 6.09 -0.94 28.96
C ILE A 124 6.07 0.56 28.70
N ARG A 125 5.28 1.31 29.49
CA ARG A 125 5.11 2.74 29.29
C ARG A 125 6.39 3.51 29.57
N GLY A 126 7.09 3.20 30.67
CA GLY A 126 8.34 3.87 31.04
C GLY A 126 9.37 3.74 29.92
N VAL A 127 9.71 2.51 29.56
CA VAL A 127 10.72 2.18 28.53
C VAL A 127 10.36 2.79 27.17
N LEU A 128 9.11 2.65 26.71
CA LEU A 128 8.70 3.17 25.40
C LEU A 128 8.48 4.68 25.38
N SER A 129 8.18 5.31 26.51
CA SER A 129 8.06 6.78 26.58
C SER A 129 9.41 7.48 26.43
N GLU A 130 10.49 6.86 26.92
CA GLU A 130 11.86 7.37 26.79
C GLU A 130 12.48 7.05 25.43
N SER A 131 12.06 5.95 24.81
CA SER A 131 12.68 5.45 23.57
C SER A 131 12.02 5.95 22.28
N LEU A 132 10.79 6.46 22.34
CA LEU A 132 10.07 6.99 21.17
C LEU A 132 10.11 8.52 21.17
N ASP A 133 10.70 9.12 20.12
CA ASP A 133 10.78 10.58 19.94
C ASP A 133 9.41 11.29 19.95
N CYS A 134 8.34 10.54 19.68
CA CYS A 134 6.97 11.05 19.64
C CYS A 134 6.19 10.90 20.95
N GLY A 135 6.82 10.34 21.99
CA GLY A 135 6.17 9.96 23.25
C GLY A 135 5.28 8.71 23.13
N PHE A 136 4.90 8.15 24.29
CA PHE A 136 4.02 6.97 24.38
C PHE A 136 2.71 7.29 25.13
N LEU A 137 1.72 6.39 25.06
CA LEU A 137 0.39 6.60 25.65
C LEU A 137 0.45 6.94 27.14
N THR A 138 -0.22 8.02 27.53
CA THR A 138 -0.46 8.34 28.95
C THR A 138 -1.53 7.41 29.54
N PRO A 139 -1.64 7.25 30.87
CA PRO A 139 -2.64 6.37 31.49
C PRO A 139 -4.05 6.88 31.21
N ARG A 140 -4.20 8.21 31.13
CA ARG A 140 -5.44 8.86 30.69
C ARG A 140 -5.71 8.58 29.21
N GLY A 141 -4.69 8.59 28.35
CA GLY A 141 -4.79 8.23 26.93
C GLY A 141 -5.21 6.79 26.70
N CYS A 142 -4.60 5.82 27.40
CA CYS A 142 -5.00 4.40 27.35
C CYS A 142 -6.45 4.21 27.82
N ARG A 143 -6.84 4.81 28.95
CA ARG A 143 -8.22 4.72 29.46
C ARG A 143 -9.22 5.34 28.49
N MET A 144 -8.93 6.55 27.97
CA MET A 144 -9.78 7.19 26.96
C MET A 144 -9.89 6.39 25.67
N PHE A 145 -8.83 5.70 25.25
CA PHE A 145 -8.88 4.85 24.07
C PHE A 145 -9.73 3.59 24.32
N ARG A 146 -9.57 2.95 25.48
CA ARG A 146 -10.36 1.77 25.89
C ARG A 146 -11.85 2.09 26.08
N THR A 147 -12.19 3.28 26.57
CA THR A 147 -13.58 3.69 26.79
C THR A 147 -14.16 4.52 25.64
N ARG A 148 -13.38 4.80 24.59
CA ARG A 148 -13.88 5.53 23.43
C ARG A 148 -14.92 4.66 22.73
N PRO A 149 -16.19 5.11 22.62
CA PRO A 149 -17.13 4.44 21.75
C PRO A 149 -16.56 4.44 20.33
N VAL A 150 -16.78 3.35 19.60
CA VAL A 150 -16.43 3.24 18.18
C VAL A 150 -16.88 4.54 17.51
N SER A 151 -15.95 5.26 16.87
CA SER A 151 -16.28 6.57 16.28
C SER A 151 -17.52 6.42 15.39
N ARG A 152 -18.41 7.41 15.34
CA ARG A 152 -19.59 7.36 14.44
C ARG A 152 -19.20 6.97 13.01
N MET A 153 -18.01 7.39 12.58
CA MET A 153 -17.38 7.00 11.32
C MET A 153 -17.14 5.48 11.21
N ARG A 154 -16.51 4.85 12.20
CA ARG A 154 -16.23 3.40 12.21
C ARG A 154 -17.49 2.55 12.47
N ALA A 155 -18.49 3.08 13.19
CA ALA A 155 -19.81 2.47 13.32
C ALA A 155 -20.59 2.50 11.98
N GLY A 156 -20.43 3.57 11.19
CA GLY A 156 -20.98 3.71 9.84
C GLY A 156 -20.29 2.85 8.77
N HIS A 157 -19.15 2.23 9.06
CA HIS A 157 -18.45 1.33 8.12
C HIS A 157 -19.07 -0.06 8.05
N GLY A 158 -19.86 -0.48 9.05
CA GLY A 158 -20.37 -1.85 9.13
C GLY A 158 -21.30 -2.23 7.97
N ALA A 159 -22.24 -1.37 7.60
CA ALA A 159 -23.17 -1.64 6.51
C ALA A 159 -22.48 -1.60 5.13
N PRO A 160 -21.69 -0.56 4.77
CA PRO A 160 -20.93 -0.57 3.52
C PRO A 160 -19.93 -1.72 3.42
N ALA A 161 -19.31 -2.15 4.53
CA ALA A 161 -18.39 -3.29 4.53
C ALA A 161 -19.09 -4.61 4.17
N ARG A 162 -20.32 -4.85 4.68
CA ARG A 162 -21.10 -6.05 4.32
C ARG A 162 -21.45 -6.06 2.84
N ASP A 163 -21.90 -4.94 2.30
CA ASP A 163 -22.21 -4.84 0.88
C ASP A 163 -20.96 -5.02 0.02
N ILE A 164 -19.83 -4.43 0.41
CA ILE A 164 -18.55 -4.62 -0.29
C ILE A 164 -18.16 -6.10 -0.31
N LEU A 165 -18.33 -6.81 0.82
CA LEU A 165 -18.09 -8.26 0.88
C LEU A 165 -19.07 -9.04 0.00
N GLN A 166 -20.34 -8.66 -0.01
CA GLN A 166 -21.37 -9.30 -0.84
C GLN A 166 -21.07 -9.10 -2.33
N ILE A 167 -20.76 -7.87 -2.75
CA ILE A 167 -20.35 -7.56 -4.12
C ILE A 167 -19.09 -8.36 -4.45
N HIS A 168 -18.07 -8.32 -3.60
CA HIS A 168 -16.82 -9.06 -3.84
C HIS A 168 -16.99 -10.59 -3.86
N SER A 169 -18.03 -11.13 -3.23
CA SER A 169 -18.32 -12.57 -3.24
C SER A 169 -18.79 -13.08 -4.61
N ASP A 170 -19.34 -12.20 -5.45
CA ASP A 170 -19.62 -12.53 -6.84
C ASP A 170 -18.32 -12.57 -7.63
N PHE A 171 -18.01 -13.73 -8.21
CA PHE A 171 -16.81 -13.96 -9.02
C PHE A 171 -16.60 -12.88 -10.10
N PHE A 172 -17.68 -12.40 -10.71
CA PHE A 172 -17.65 -11.36 -11.73
C PHE A 172 -17.23 -10.00 -11.14
N MET A 173 -17.68 -9.71 -9.93
CA MET A 173 -17.54 -8.40 -9.29
C MET A 173 -16.33 -8.32 -8.35
N ALA A 174 -15.72 -9.47 -8.03
CA ALA A 174 -14.46 -9.58 -7.30
C ALA A 174 -13.30 -8.78 -7.94
N VAL A 175 -13.43 -8.38 -9.21
CA VAL A 175 -12.40 -7.62 -9.93
C VAL A 175 -12.37 -6.13 -9.59
N TYR A 176 -13.34 -5.64 -8.81
CA TYR A 176 -13.61 -4.21 -8.67
C TYR A 176 -12.57 -3.49 -7.82
N GLY A 177 -12.04 -2.38 -8.38
CA GLY A 177 -11.34 -1.36 -7.60
C GLY A 177 -12.31 -0.46 -6.84
N TYR A 178 -11.79 0.43 -6.00
CA TYR A 178 -12.61 1.27 -5.14
C TYR A 178 -13.61 2.18 -5.89
N GLY A 179 -13.25 2.71 -7.06
CA GLY A 179 -14.16 3.51 -7.88
C GLY A 179 -15.33 2.69 -8.41
N LYS A 180 -15.03 1.49 -8.92
CA LYS A 180 -16.00 0.49 -9.40
C LYS A 180 -16.91 0.01 -8.29
N MET A 181 -16.34 -0.29 -7.13
CA MET A 181 -17.06 -0.70 -5.92
C MET A 181 -18.01 0.40 -5.45
N HIS A 182 -17.55 1.65 -5.44
CA HIS A 182 -18.38 2.81 -5.10
C HIS A 182 -19.55 2.98 -6.08
N ALA A 183 -19.32 2.92 -7.39
CA ALA A 183 -20.39 3.03 -8.38
C ALA A 183 -21.45 1.93 -8.21
N GLN A 184 -21.02 0.69 -7.92
CA GLN A 184 -21.92 -0.42 -7.64
C GLN A 184 -22.76 -0.22 -6.38
N LEU A 185 -22.16 0.31 -5.30
CA LEU A 185 -22.88 0.64 -4.07
C LEU A 185 -23.96 1.71 -4.31
N VAL A 186 -23.64 2.73 -5.12
CA VAL A 186 -24.61 3.76 -5.50
C VAL A 186 -25.73 3.18 -6.36
N ALA A 187 -25.41 2.30 -7.31
CA ALA A 187 -26.40 1.61 -8.14
C ALA A 187 -27.33 0.69 -7.33
N GLN A 188 -26.86 0.15 -6.20
CA GLN A 188 -27.67 -0.61 -5.23
C GLN A 188 -28.51 0.28 -4.30
N GLY A 189 -28.52 1.60 -4.52
CA GLY A 189 -29.35 2.56 -3.79
C GLY A 189 -28.67 3.21 -2.58
N ARG A 190 -27.35 3.07 -2.41
CA ARG A 190 -26.65 3.84 -1.37
C ARG A 190 -26.49 5.29 -1.78
N ASP A 191 -26.74 6.18 -0.82
CA ASP A 191 -26.55 7.61 -1.00
C ASP A 191 -25.05 7.93 -1.23
N PRO A 192 -24.67 8.54 -2.37
CA PRO A 192 -23.30 8.97 -2.64
C PRO A 192 -22.78 10.01 -1.63
N ALA A 193 -23.66 10.77 -0.95
CA ALA A 193 -23.25 11.67 0.13
C ALA A 193 -22.90 10.91 1.43
N GLY A 194 -23.50 9.72 1.63
CA GLY A 194 -23.27 8.87 2.79
C GLY A 194 -22.10 7.88 2.65
N VAL A 195 -21.69 7.56 1.42
CA VAL A 195 -20.58 6.62 1.14
C VAL A 195 -19.62 7.25 0.13
N GLY A 196 -18.64 8.01 0.62
CA GLY A 196 -17.65 8.64 -0.26
C GLY A 196 -16.64 7.64 -0.86
N ARG A 197 -16.08 7.97 -2.03
CA ARG A 197 -15.04 7.13 -2.70
C ARG A 197 -13.85 6.79 -1.79
N GLY A 198 -13.38 7.76 -0.98
CA GLY A 198 -12.29 7.57 -0.03
C GLY A 198 -12.65 6.62 1.13
N GLN A 199 -13.91 6.62 1.55
CA GLN A 199 -14.42 5.69 2.56
C GLN A 199 -14.44 4.27 2.03
N VAL A 200 -14.94 4.06 0.80
CA VAL A 200 -14.90 2.74 0.13
C VAL A 200 -13.46 2.24 -0.01
N MET A 201 -12.52 3.11 -0.41
CA MET A 201 -11.10 2.75 -0.48
C MET A 201 -10.54 2.29 0.88
N ASN A 202 -10.86 3.00 1.96
CA ASN A 202 -10.38 2.64 3.30
C ASN A 202 -10.99 1.32 3.77
N ILE A 203 -12.29 1.10 3.56
CA ILE A 203 -12.97 -0.14 3.94
C ILE A 203 -12.42 -1.33 3.15
N MET A 204 -12.23 -1.19 1.83
CA MET A 204 -11.60 -2.25 1.03
C MET A 204 -10.19 -2.56 1.51
N ARG A 205 -9.40 -1.54 1.89
CA ARG A 205 -8.06 -1.73 2.45
C ARG A 205 -8.09 -2.48 3.79
N GLU A 206 -9.05 -2.17 4.66
CA GLU A 206 -9.26 -2.87 5.94
C GLU A 206 -9.69 -4.33 5.73
N LEU A 207 -10.50 -4.61 4.72
CA LEU A 207 -10.95 -5.95 4.34
C LEU A 207 -9.92 -6.74 3.51
N GLY A 208 -8.77 -6.13 3.16
CA GLY A 208 -7.76 -6.77 2.30
C GLY A 208 -8.17 -6.92 0.83
N ILE A 209 -9.28 -6.29 0.42
CA ILE A 209 -9.81 -6.36 -0.95
C ILE A 209 -9.08 -5.37 -1.85
N ARG A 210 -8.68 -5.84 -3.04
CA ARG A 210 -8.02 -5.00 -4.05
C ARG A 210 -8.59 -5.28 -5.43
N GLY A 211 -8.94 -4.20 -6.14
CA GLY A 211 -9.28 -4.30 -7.55
C GLY A 211 -8.13 -4.78 -8.41
N VAL A 212 -8.48 -5.40 -9.52
CA VAL A 212 -7.51 -5.99 -10.45
C VAL A 212 -6.75 -4.88 -11.15
N ARG A 213 -5.44 -5.08 -11.29
CA ARG A 213 -4.56 -4.20 -12.06
C ARG A 213 -4.08 -4.93 -13.31
N ARG A 214 -4.06 -4.24 -14.45
CA ARG A 214 -3.51 -4.75 -15.71
C ARG A 214 -2.01 -5.02 -15.54
N GLY A 215 -1.58 -6.24 -15.83
CA GLY A 215 -0.17 -6.61 -15.93
C GLY A 215 0.46 -6.12 -17.24
N ARG A 216 1.79 -6.24 -17.41
CA ARG A 216 2.44 -5.97 -18.70
C ARG A 216 1.86 -6.91 -19.77
N THR A 217 1.36 -6.33 -20.86
CA THR A 217 0.86 -7.11 -22.01
C THR A 217 2.02 -7.32 -23.00
N PRO A 218 2.29 -8.55 -23.47
CA PRO A 218 3.23 -8.77 -24.57
C PRO A 218 2.70 -8.10 -25.84
N VAL A 219 3.55 -7.36 -26.53
CA VAL A 219 3.23 -6.79 -27.85
C VAL A 219 3.03 -7.96 -28.82
N THR A 220 1.85 -8.06 -29.43
CA THR A 220 1.45 -9.25 -30.21
C THR A 220 1.20 -8.96 -31.69
N THR A 221 1.51 -7.75 -32.17
CA THR A 221 1.26 -7.40 -33.57
C THR A 221 2.27 -6.36 -34.05
N GLU A 222 3.14 -6.76 -34.98
CA GLU A 222 3.91 -5.80 -35.79
C GLU A 222 3.03 -5.33 -36.96
N PRO A 223 2.84 -4.02 -37.18
CA PRO A 223 1.98 -3.51 -38.24
C PRO A 223 2.57 -3.75 -39.63
N ALA A 224 1.74 -4.19 -40.58
CA ALA A 224 2.11 -4.18 -41.99
C ALA A 224 2.10 -2.73 -42.52
N LYS A 225 3.22 -2.29 -43.12
CA LYS A 225 3.34 -0.96 -43.75
C LYS A 225 2.47 -0.90 -45.02
N GLY A 226 1.41 -0.11 -44.98
CA GLY A 226 0.57 0.20 -46.14
C GLY A 226 0.53 1.70 -46.42
N THR A 227 0.64 2.07 -47.68
CA THR A 227 0.55 3.45 -48.19
C THR A 227 -0.89 3.82 -48.49
N GLY A 228 -1.53 4.61 -47.62
CA GLY A 228 -2.87 5.14 -47.84
C GLY A 228 -3.48 5.81 -46.60
N GLY A 229 -2.98 6.98 -46.22
CA GLY A 229 -3.52 7.75 -45.09
C GLY A 229 -4.83 8.44 -45.46
N ARG A 230 -5.92 8.10 -44.74
CA ARG A 230 -7.16 8.90 -44.69
C ARG A 230 -6.97 10.05 -43.69
N PRO A 231 -7.73 11.16 -43.80
CA PRO A 231 -7.64 12.23 -42.81
C PRO A 231 -8.01 11.72 -41.41
N ASP A 232 -7.12 11.94 -40.45
CA ASP A 232 -7.33 11.65 -39.04
C ASP A 232 -7.64 12.95 -38.27
N PRO A 233 -8.93 13.31 -38.11
CA PRO A 233 -9.32 14.49 -37.34
C PRO A 233 -9.15 14.32 -35.82
N VAL A 234 -8.78 13.14 -35.32
CA VAL A 234 -8.62 12.88 -33.88
C VAL A 234 -7.21 13.24 -33.41
N ASP A 235 -6.17 13.08 -34.23
CA ASP A 235 -4.77 13.50 -33.95
C ASP A 235 -4.31 13.11 -32.53
N GLY A 236 -4.65 11.89 -32.10
CA GLY A 236 -4.35 11.38 -30.76
C GLY A 236 -5.05 12.09 -29.57
N ARG A 237 -5.98 13.02 -29.82
CA ARG A 237 -6.76 13.74 -28.80
C ARG A 237 -8.11 13.06 -28.56
N PHE A 238 -8.16 12.16 -27.58
CA PHE A 238 -9.42 11.53 -27.14
C PHE A 238 -10.22 12.42 -26.19
N GLU A 239 -10.60 13.60 -26.67
CA GLU A 239 -11.47 14.53 -25.95
C GLU A 239 -12.73 14.82 -26.78
N ALA A 240 -13.88 14.76 -26.13
CA ALA A 240 -15.16 15.10 -26.72
C ALA A 240 -15.86 16.10 -25.79
N CYS A 241 -16.58 17.07 -26.36
CA CYS A 241 -17.26 18.10 -25.57
C CYS A 241 -18.63 17.64 -25.02
N ALA A 242 -19.18 16.56 -25.57
CA ALA A 242 -20.47 16.00 -25.18
C ALA A 242 -20.53 14.50 -25.52
N PRO A 243 -21.47 13.74 -24.93
CA PRO A 243 -21.78 12.39 -25.38
C PRO A 243 -22.12 12.37 -26.86
N ASP A 244 -21.85 11.24 -27.51
CA ASP A 244 -22.17 10.97 -28.92
C ASP A 244 -21.55 11.96 -29.91
N ARG A 245 -20.37 12.50 -29.57
CA ARG A 245 -19.54 13.32 -30.48
C ARG A 245 -18.35 12.57 -31.07
N LEU A 246 -17.78 11.63 -30.32
CA LEU A 246 -16.68 10.79 -30.75
C LEU A 246 -16.83 9.38 -30.18
N HIS A 247 -16.90 8.40 -31.07
CA HIS A 247 -16.91 6.98 -30.72
C HIS A 247 -15.63 6.31 -31.21
N VAL A 248 -14.98 5.55 -30.33
CA VAL A 248 -13.80 4.73 -30.65
C VAL A 248 -14.19 3.26 -30.79
N ALA A 249 -13.59 2.55 -31.73
CA ALA A 249 -13.88 1.15 -31.99
C ALA A 249 -12.64 0.25 -31.86
N GLY A 250 -12.83 -0.92 -31.24
CA GLY A 250 -11.79 -1.92 -31.00
C GLY A 250 -12.31 -3.34 -31.18
N ILE A 251 -11.38 -4.30 -31.31
CA ILE A 251 -11.69 -5.73 -31.40
C ILE A 251 -10.75 -6.48 -30.46
N ALA A 252 -11.33 -7.18 -29.49
CA ALA A 252 -10.62 -8.04 -28.57
C ALA A 252 -10.70 -9.52 -28.99
N TYR A 253 -9.57 -10.22 -28.84
CA TYR A 253 -9.41 -11.64 -29.13
C TYR A 253 -9.55 -12.45 -27.84
N VAL A 254 -10.36 -13.50 -27.86
CA VAL A 254 -10.69 -14.33 -26.70
C VAL A 254 -10.35 -15.78 -27.00
N ARG A 255 -9.59 -16.42 -26.11
CA ARG A 255 -9.28 -17.85 -26.21
C ARG A 255 -10.47 -18.68 -25.74
N MET A 256 -10.96 -19.59 -26.59
CA MET A 256 -12.06 -20.49 -26.28
C MET A 256 -11.56 -21.84 -25.76
N ALA A 257 -12.39 -22.57 -25.01
CA ALA A 257 -12.06 -23.87 -24.41
C ALA A 257 -11.71 -24.94 -25.45
N ASN A 258 -12.40 -24.91 -26.58
CA ASN A 258 -12.18 -25.83 -27.71
C ASN A 258 -10.90 -25.54 -28.51
N GLY A 259 -10.09 -24.58 -28.08
CA GLY A 259 -8.86 -24.22 -28.77
C GLY A 259 -9.06 -23.38 -30.03
N SER A 260 -10.25 -22.80 -30.25
CA SER A 260 -10.50 -21.73 -31.23
C SER A 260 -10.40 -20.33 -30.61
N PHE A 261 -10.62 -19.29 -31.43
CA PHE A 261 -10.68 -17.90 -30.99
C PHE A 261 -12.08 -17.34 -31.18
N GLY A 262 -12.59 -16.67 -30.16
CA GLY A 262 -13.73 -15.77 -30.25
C GLY A 262 -13.24 -14.33 -30.42
N TYR A 263 -14.07 -13.51 -31.05
CA TYR A 263 -13.80 -12.11 -31.35
C TYR A 263 -14.91 -11.27 -30.75
N THR A 264 -14.55 -10.19 -30.07
CA THR A 264 -15.50 -9.25 -29.48
C THR A 264 -15.20 -7.86 -29.98
N ALA A 265 -16.14 -7.26 -30.72
CA ALA A 265 -16.04 -5.88 -31.17
C ALA A 265 -16.70 -4.95 -30.14
N PHE A 266 -16.09 -3.79 -29.91
CA PHE A 266 -16.61 -2.76 -29.02
C PHE A 266 -16.67 -1.41 -29.72
N VAL A 267 -17.67 -0.63 -29.34
CA VAL A 267 -17.78 0.81 -29.61
C VAL A 267 -17.90 1.51 -28.28
N ALA A 268 -16.99 2.42 -27.98
CA ALA A 268 -16.98 3.20 -26.76
C ALA A 268 -17.20 4.68 -27.08
N ASP A 269 -18.07 5.32 -26.30
CA ASP A 269 -18.19 6.77 -26.29
C ASP A 269 -17.01 7.40 -25.53
N VAL A 270 -16.33 8.35 -26.14
CA VAL A 270 -15.12 8.98 -25.56
C VAL A 270 -15.44 9.84 -24.35
N TYR A 271 -16.55 10.58 -24.38
CA TYR A 271 -16.94 11.48 -23.31
C TYR A 271 -17.44 10.71 -22.07
N ALA A 272 -18.40 9.82 -22.29
CA ALA A 272 -19.04 9.03 -21.24
C ALA A 272 -18.21 7.81 -20.81
N ARG A 273 -17.15 7.45 -21.54
CA ARG A 273 -16.33 6.25 -21.31
C ARG A 273 -17.15 4.95 -21.22
N ARG A 274 -18.32 4.94 -21.87
CA ARG A 274 -19.30 3.85 -21.85
C ARG A 274 -19.23 3.05 -23.15
N ILE A 275 -19.43 1.74 -23.06
CA ILE A 275 -19.64 0.92 -24.26
C ILE A 275 -21.06 1.16 -24.77
N VAL A 276 -21.16 1.65 -26.00
CA VAL A 276 -22.41 2.02 -26.66
C VAL A 276 -22.85 1.01 -27.71
N GLY A 277 -21.96 0.09 -28.08
CA GLY A 277 -22.27 -1.04 -28.95
C GLY A 277 -21.23 -2.14 -28.82
N TRP A 278 -21.64 -3.39 -28.95
CA TRP A 278 -20.76 -4.55 -28.88
C TRP A 278 -21.33 -5.75 -29.62
N ALA A 279 -20.47 -6.67 -30.04
CA ALA A 279 -20.89 -7.93 -30.64
C ALA A 279 -19.82 -8.99 -30.43
N CYS A 280 -20.21 -10.27 -30.42
CA CYS A 280 -19.30 -11.41 -30.37
C CYS A 280 -19.47 -12.28 -31.62
N ALA A 281 -18.38 -12.91 -32.07
CA ALA A 281 -18.42 -13.91 -33.13
C ALA A 281 -17.28 -14.94 -32.97
N MET A 282 -17.42 -16.11 -33.61
CA MET A 282 -16.38 -17.16 -33.65
C MET A 282 -15.49 -17.06 -34.90
N ALA A 283 -15.79 -16.13 -35.81
CA ALA A 283 -15.15 -16.04 -37.12
C ALA A 283 -14.79 -14.57 -37.42
N VAL A 284 -13.56 -14.32 -37.87
CA VAL A 284 -13.00 -12.98 -38.17
C VAL A 284 -13.50 -12.41 -39.48
N ASN A 285 -13.91 -13.31 -40.37
CA ASN A 285 -14.05 -13.11 -41.81
C ASN A 285 -15.29 -12.31 -42.22
N THR A 286 -16.08 -11.84 -41.26
CA THR A 286 -17.31 -11.11 -41.54
C THR A 286 -17.19 -9.68 -41.05
N GLN A 287 -17.20 -8.74 -41.99
CA GLN A 287 -17.43 -7.32 -41.73
C GLN A 287 -18.70 -7.08 -40.89
N GLU A 288 -19.58 -8.08 -40.79
CA GLU A 288 -20.74 -8.11 -39.89
C GLU A 288 -20.41 -7.87 -38.43
N LEU A 289 -19.27 -8.32 -37.89
CA LEU A 289 -19.00 -8.18 -36.45
C LEU A 289 -18.84 -6.69 -36.05
N PRO A 290 -17.94 -5.90 -36.68
CA PRO A 290 -17.88 -4.45 -36.47
C PRO A 290 -19.17 -3.73 -36.84
N LEU A 291 -19.90 -4.19 -37.86
CA LEU A 291 -21.17 -3.61 -38.29
C LEU A 291 -22.28 -3.77 -37.24
N ARG A 292 -22.43 -4.95 -36.63
CA ARG A 292 -23.42 -5.18 -35.56
C ARG A 292 -23.16 -4.28 -34.36
N ALA A 293 -21.90 -4.13 -33.97
CA ALA A 293 -21.52 -3.22 -32.89
C ALA A 293 -21.76 -1.74 -33.26
N LEU A 294 -21.54 -1.37 -34.54
CA LEU A 294 -21.86 -0.05 -35.07
C LEU A 294 -23.37 0.23 -35.06
N GLU A 295 -24.18 -0.71 -35.54
CA GLU A 295 -25.65 -0.55 -35.60
C GLU A 295 -26.26 -0.35 -34.20
N GLN A 296 -25.73 -1.06 -33.19
CA GLN A 296 -26.09 -0.81 -31.79
C GLN A 296 -25.72 0.60 -31.34
N ALA A 297 -24.50 1.06 -31.67
CA ALA A 297 -24.03 2.40 -31.30
C ALA A 297 -24.84 3.51 -31.99
N VAL A 298 -25.24 3.31 -33.24
CA VAL A 298 -26.12 4.22 -33.98
C VAL A 298 -27.50 4.25 -33.36
N SER A 299 -28.10 3.09 -33.07
CA SER A 299 -29.40 3.01 -32.38
C SER A 299 -29.35 3.70 -31.01
N TRP A 300 -28.25 3.51 -30.28
CA TRP A 300 -27.97 4.16 -29.02
C TRP A 300 -27.89 5.70 -29.17
N ALA A 301 -27.19 6.23 -30.16
CA ALA A 301 -27.12 7.67 -30.43
C ALA A 301 -28.47 8.24 -30.92
N ALA A 302 -29.19 7.51 -31.77
CA ALA A 302 -30.51 7.90 -32.28
C ALA A 302 -31.52 8.11 -31.14
N SER A 303 -31.45 7.29 -30.09
CA SER A 303 -32.28 7.44 -28.89
C SER A 303 -32.03 8.72 -28.08
N ARG A 304 -30.95 9.47 -28.37
CA ARG A 304 -30.50 10.66 -27.62
C ARG A 304 -30.29 11.92 -28.46
N GLY A 305 -30.81 11.97 -29.67
CA GLY A 305 -30.76 13.19 -30.51
C GLY A 305 -30.06 13.02 -31.86
N GLY A 306 -29.71 11.80 -32.26
CA GLY A 306 -29.21 11.49 -33.59
C GLY A 306 -27.72 11.17 -33.65
N ALA A 307 -27.29 10.61 -34.78
CA ALA A 307 -25.89 10.25 -35.05
C ALA A 307 -25.21 11.22 -36.04
N ASP A 308 -25.90 12.28 -36.46
CA ASP A 308 -25.40 13.23 -37.45
C ASP A 308 -24.20 14.01 -36.91
N GLY A 309 -23.10 13.98 -37.65
CA GLY A 309 -21.83 14.62 -37.27
C GLY A 309 -21.05 13.88 -36.18
N LEU A 310 -21.49 12.68 -35.75
CA LEU A 310 -20.73 11.83 -34.84
C LEU A 310 -19.49 11.29 -35.56
N ILE A 311 -18.32 11.50 -34.96
CA ILE A 311 -17.07 10.96 -35.48
C ILE A 311 -16.92 9.51 -35.00
N ARG A 312 -16.64 8.61 -35.94
CA ARG A 312 -16.26 7.23 -35.61
C ARG A 312 -14.80 7.01 -35.92
N HIS A 313 -14.02 6.78 -34.88
CA HIS A 313 -12.60 6.49 -34.97
C HIS A 313 -12.35 4.99 -34.78
N GLY A 314 -11.59 4.38 -35.69
CA GLY A 314 -11.14 3.00 -35.59
C GLY A 314 -9.65 2.87 -35.88
N GLY A 315 -9.00 1.92 -35.21
CA GLY A 315 -7.62 1.55 -35.55
C GLY A 315 -7.50 0.95 -36.95
N HIS A 316 -6.29 0.97 -37.52
CA HIS A 316 -6.00 0.57 -38.90
C HIS A 316 -6.09 -0.96 -39.18
N GLY A 317 -6.76 -1.73 -38.32
CA GLY A 317 -7.03 -3.14 -38.57
C GLY A 317 -7.93 -3.30 -39.79
N ALA A 318 -7.56 -4.19 -40.73
CA ALA A 318 -8.24 -4.40 -42.01
C ALA A 318 -9.77 -4.62 -41.91
N GLN A 319 -10.27 -4.99 -40.73
CA GLN A 319 -11.69 -5.23 -40.45
C GLN A 319 -12.47 -3.95 -40.09
N CYS A 320 -11.82 -2.93 -39.51
CA CYS A 320 -12.43 -1.64 -39.18
C CYS A 320 -12.40 -0.65 -40.36
N THR A 321 -11.43 -0.83 -41.26
CA THR A 321 -11.16 0.08 -42.41
C THR A 321 -11.87 -0.33 -43.71
N GLY A 322 -12.53 -1.49 -43.73
CA GLY A 322 -13.15 -2.06 -44.94
C GLY A 322 -14.21 -1.14 -45.58
N THR A 323 -14.25 -1.10 -46.91
CA THR A 323 -15.09 -0.19 -47.71
C THR A 323 -16.56 -0.20 -47.31
N VAL A 324 -17.13 -1.38 -47.01
CA VAL A 324 -18.52 -1.55 -46.56
C VAL A 324 -18.78 -0.87 -45.20
N CYS A 325 -17.83 -0.94 -44.27
CA CYS A 325 -17.94 -0.28 -42.98
C CYS A 325 -17.97 1.24 -43.17
N THR A 326 -17.09 1.78 -44.00
CA THR A 326 -17.07 3.22 -44.31
C THR A 326 -18.31 3.71 -45.05
N THR A 327 -18.82 2.94 -46.01
CA THR A 327 -20.06 3.28 -46.74
C THR A 327 -21.26 3.30 -45.79
N ARG A 328 -21.33 2.35 -44.85
CA ARG A 328 -22.42 2.27 -43.87
C ARG A 328 -22.36 3.40 -42.84
N VAL A 329 -21.16 3.74 -42.35
CA VAL A 329 -20.93 4.88 -41.44
C VAL A 329 -21.40 6.18 -42.10
N MET A 330 -20.99 6.45 -43.35
CA MET A 330 -21.45 7.64 -44.08
C MET A 330 -22.96 7.62 -44.33
N GLY A 331 -23.56 6.45 -44.56
CA GLY A 331 -25.01 6.28 -44.72
C GLY A 331 -25.84 6.63 -43.48
N TYR A 332 -25.22 6.69 -42.29
CA TYR A 332 -25.85 7.12 -41.04
C TYR A 332 -25.54 8.58 -40.66
N GLY A 333 -24.95 9.37 -41.57
CA GLY A 333 -24.58 10.77 -41.29
C GLY A 333 -23.34 10.94 -40.40
N MET A 334 -22.61 9.85 -40.16
CA MET A 334 -21.42 9.82 -39.32
C MET A 334 -20.15 10.09 -40.13
N LEU A 335 -19.14 10.68 -39.48
CA LEU A 335 -17.84 10.99 -40.10
C LEU A 335 -16.84 9.86 -39.81
N PRO A 336 -16.40 9.08 -40.82
CA PRO A 336 -15.39 8.05 -40.61
C PRO A 336 -14.01 8.69 -40.38
N SER A 337 -13.35 8.31 -39.29
CA SER A 337 -11.97 8.63 -38.96
C SER A 337 -11.19 7.33 -38.77
N THR A 338 -9.93 7.28 -39.20
CA THR A 338 -9.05 6.13 -39.03
C THR A 338 -7.70 6.61 -38.56
N GLY A 339 -7.17 5.99 -37.50
CA GLY A 339 -5.83 6.32 -37.00
C GLY A 339 -4.73 6.00 -38.00
N THR A 340 -3.54 6.55 -37.78
CA THR A 340 -2.37 6.35 -38.65
C THR A 340 -1.95 4.88 -38.67
N VAL A 341 -1.50 4.38 -39.82
CA VAL A 341 -1.03 2.99 -39.95
C VAL A 341 0.12 2.74 -38.98
N GLY A 342 -0.08 1.81 -38.05
CA GLY A 342 0.97 1.34 -37.15
C GLY A 342 1.22 2.18 -35.91
N ASP A 343 0.39 3.19 -35.61
CA ASP A 343 0.42 3.86 -34.31
C ASP A 343 -0.70 3.34 -33.39
N SER A 344 -0.33 2.56 -32.38
CA SER A 344 -1.26 2.11 -31.34
C SER A 344 -1.77 3.25 -30.45
N CYS A 345 -1.10 4.41 -30.44
CA CYS A 345 -1.52 5.59 -29.69
C CYS A 345 -2.80 6.19 -30.27
N ASP A 346 -2.99 6.09 -31.60
CA ASP A 346 -4.15 6.64 -32.29
C ASP A 346 -5.46 5.92 -31.94
N ASN A 347 -5.40 4.71 -31.34
CA ASN A 347 -6.58 4.01 -30.82
C ASN A 347 -6.48 3.67 -29.30
N ALA A 348 -5.66 4.42 -28.54
CA ALA A 348 -5.31 4.10 -27.16
C ALA A 348 -6.54 3.94 -26.23
N MET A 349 -7.63 4.69 -26.47
CA MET A 349 -8.84 4.56 -25.65
C MET A 349 -9.56 3.23 -25.88
N ALA A 350 -9.67 2.77 -27.12
CA ALA A 350 -10.23 1.45 -27.42
C ALA A 350 -9.29 0.34 -26.93
N GLU A 351 -7.97 0.48 -27.10
CA GLU A 351 -6.99 -0.49 -26.58
C GLU A 351 -7.00 -0.58 -25.04
N SER A 352 -7.30 0.53 -24.36
CA SER A 352 -7.52 0.57 -22.92
C SER A 352 -8.79 -0.18 -22.53
N ALA A 353 -9.88 -0.01 -23.28
CA ALA A 353 -11.11 -0.77 -23.12
C ALA A 353 -10.91 -2.28 -23.32
N ASP A 354 -10.23 -2.66 -24.41
CA ASP A 354 -9.93 -4.06 -24.74
C ASP A 354 -8.97 -4.68 -23.73
N GLY A 355 -8.03 -3.90 -23.21
CA GLY A 355 -7.14 -4.30 -22.12
C GLY A 355 -7.89 -4.56 -20.81
N ALA A 356 -8.84 -3.69 -20.46
CA ALA A 356 -9.71 -3.88 -19.29
C ALA A 356 -10.59 -5.13 -19.45
N TYR A 357 -11.22 -5.30 -20.62
CA TYR A 357 -12.02 -6.47 -20.95
C TYR A 357 -11.23 -7.77 -20.81
N ARG A 358 -10.03 -7.83 -21.40
CA ARG A 358 -9.16 -9.02 -21.29
C ARG A 358 -8.75 -9.31 -19.85
N THR A 359 -8.36 -8.28 -19.11
CA THR A 359 -7.86 -8.42 -17.74
C THR A 359 -8.95 -8.83 -16.75
N GLU A 360 -10.13 -8.25 -16.89
CA GLU A 360 -11.23 -8.38 -15.92
C GLU A 360 -12.11 -9.59 -16.22
N LEU A 361 -12.36 -9.87 -17.50
CA LEU A 361 -13.24 -10.96 -17.92
C LEU A 361 -12.46 -12.18 -18.40
N VAL A 362 -11.61 -12.00 -19.41
CA VAL A 362 -11.06 -13.12 -20.20
C VAL A 362 -10.01 -13.92 -19.44
N TRP A 363 -9.04 -13.25 -18.81
CA TRP A 363 -7.91 -13.93 -18.16
C TRP A 363 -8.27 -14.57 -16.81
N ARG A 364 -9.37 -14.16 -16.20
CA ARG A 364 -9.78 -14.68 -14.88
C ARG A 364 -10.78 -15.82 -14.98
N ARG A 365 -11.62 -15.85 -16.02
CA ARG A 365 -12.52 -16.98 -16.25
C ARG A 365 -11.78 -18.17 -16.83
N THR A 366 -12.31 -19.36 -16.54
CA THR A 366 -12.05 -20.53 -17.37
C THR A 366 -12.42 -20.21 -18.82
N PRO A 367 -11.66 -20.73 -19.81
CA PRO A 367 -11.96 -20.50 -21.22
C PRO A 367 -13.44 -20.79 -21.53
N PHE A 368 -14.06 -19.92 -22.34
CA PHE A 368 -15.48 -20.02 -22.68
C PHE A 368 -15.74 -21.27 -23.54
N ALA A 369 -16.81 -22.02 -23.24
CA ALA A 369 -17.12 -23.25 -23.97
C ALA A 369 -17.67 -22.96 -25.36
N ASP A 370 -18.58 -21.99 -25.47
CA ASP A 370 -19.22 -21.60 -26.72
C ASP A 370 -19.41 -20.07 -26.85
N LEU A 371 -20.00 -19.64 -27.98
CA LEU A 371 -20.27 -18.24 -28.25
C LEU A 371 -21.30 -17.64 -27.28
N LYS A 372 -22.29 -18.41 -26.83
CA LYS A 372 -23.35 -17.92 -25.94
C LYS A 372 -22.80 -17.61 -24.56
N ASP A 373 -21.90 -18.46 -24.07
CA ASP A 373 -21.18 -18.25 -22.82
C ASP A 373 -20.34 -16.97 -22.86
N LEU A 374 -19.67 -16.72 -23.99
CA LEU A 374 -18.93 -15.49 -24.23
C LEU A 374 -19.88 -14.29 -24.26
N GLU A 375 -20.94 -14.33 -25.08
CA GLU A 375 -21.92 -13.24 -25.21
C GLU A 375 -22.57 -12.88 -23.87
N LEU A 376 -22.99 -13.87 -23.07
CA LEU A 376 -23.58 -13.63 -21.76
C LEU A 376 -22.58 -12.97 -20.81
N ALA A 377 -21.32 -13.39 -20.85
CA ALA A 377 -20.24 -12.81 -20.05
C ALA A 377 -19.95 -11.37 -20.46
N THR A 378 -19.85 -11.12 -21.76
CA THR A 378 -19.63 -9.80 -22.34
C THR A 378 -20.79 -8.87 -22.03
N PHE A 379 -22.04 -9.34 -22.14
CA PHE A 379 -23.23 -8.57 -21.78
C PHE A 379 -23.20 -8.10 -20.33
N ARG A 380 -22.87 -9.00 -19.38
CA ARG A 380 -22.73 -8.65 -17.96
C ARG A 380 -21.62 -7.62 -17.75
N TRP A 381 -20.50 -7.76 -18.47
CA TRP A 381 -19.38 -6.81 -18.39
C TRP A 381 -19.69 -5.43 -18.96
N VAL A 382 -20.32 -5.38 -20.13
CA VAL A 382 -20.72 -4.12 -20.78
C VAL A 382 -21.75 -3.39 -19.94
N SER A 383 -22.78 -4.10 -19.46
CA SER A 383 -23.85 -3.52 -18.63
C SER A 383 -23.29 -2.88 -17.37
N TRP A 384 -22.33 -3.54 -16.73
CA TRP A 384 -21.66 -3.01 -15.55
C TRP A 384 -20.70 -1.85 -15.87
N ARG A 385 -19.89 -1.94 -16.92
CA ARG A 385 -18.94 -0.89 -17.29
C ARG A 385 -19.62 0.45 -17.58
N GLY A 386 -20.88 0.40 -18.03
CA GLY A 386 -21.71 1.59 -18.20
C GLY A 386 -22.09 2.32 -16.90
N LEU A 387 -22.00 1.67 -15.74
CA LEU A 387 -22.36 2.23 -14.42
C LEU A 387 -21.29 3.19 -13.86
N GLU A 388 -20.05 3.13 -14.34
CA GLU A 388 -18.96 4.00 -13.85
C GLU A 388 -19.12 5.49 -14.22
N ALA A 389 -19.99 5.80 -15.16
CA ALA A 389 -20.11 7.14 -15.73
C ALA A 389 -21.42 7.82 -15.32
N PRO A 390 -21.46 8.57 -14.20
CA PRO A 390 -22.40 9.67 -14.09
C PRO A 390 -22.02 10.71 -15.14
N ALA A 391 -23.01 11.29 -15.81
CA ALA A 391 -22.78 12.43 -16.70
C ALA A 391 -22.07 13.54 -15.90
N PRO A 392 -21.05 14.23 -16.47
CA PRO A 392 -20.52 15.44 -15.85
C PRO A 392 -21.68 16.43 -15.69
N VAL A 393 -21.90 16.88 -14.46
CA VAL A 393 -22.91 17.91 -14.18
C VAL A 393 -22.40 19.22 -14.77
N PRO A 394 -23.09 19.86 -15.73
CA PRO A 394 -22.65 21.15 -16.24
C PRO A 394 -22.72 22.18 -15.11
N GLY A 395 -21.58 22.78 -14.75
CA GLY A 395 -21.55 23.96 -13.87
C GLY A 395 -20.73 23.84 -12.58
N LEU A 396 -20.13 22.70 -12.24
CA LEU A 396 -19.17 22.64 -11.12
C LEU A 396 -17.75 22.57 -11.67
N GLN A 397 -17.03 23.69 -11.62
CA GLN A 397 -15.59 23.70 -11.85
C GLN A 397 -14.92 22.91 -10.74
N ASP A 398 -14.48 21.69 -11.05
CA ASP A 398 -13.72 20.84 -10.16
C ASP A 398 -12.30 21.44 -10.04
N THR A 399 -12.12 22.38 -9.10
CA THR A 399 -10.81 22.94 -8.74
C THR A 399 -10.03 21.91 -7.92
N GLY A 400 -9.57 20.83 -8.56
CA GLY A 400 -8.95 19.74 -7.83
C GLY A 400 -8.33 18.65 -8.69
N SER A 401 -7.17 18.94 -9.29
CA SER A 401 -6.11 17.96 -9.62
C SER A 401 -6.56 16.53 -10.05
N GLY A 402 -7.50 16.46 -10.98
CA GLY A 402 -8.00 15.19 -11.55
C GLY A 402 -7.82 15.08 -13.05
N GLY A 403 -7.20 16.08 -13.68
CA GLY A 403 -6.83 16.05 -15.09
C GLY A 403 -5.69 15.05 -15.32
N ASN A 404 -6.04 13.80 -15.63
CA ASN A 404 -5.07 12.81 -16.11
C ASN A 404 -4.60 13.21 -17.51
N ARG A 405 -3.60 14.09 -17.55
CA ARG A 405 -2.70 14.28 -18.69
C ARG A 405 -2.10 12.92 -19.05
N VAL A 406 -2.47 12.36 -20.19
CA VAL A 406 -1.60 11.37 -20.85
C VAL A 406 -0.49 12.18 -21.51
N LEU A 407 0.58 12.43 -20.75
CA LEU A 407 1.81 12.99 -21.31
C LEU A 407 2.52 11.88 -22.08
N SER A 408 2.45 11.95 -23.41
CA SER A 408 3.40 11.26 -24.28
C SER A 408 4.76 11.97 -24.16
N THR A 409 5.67 11.42 -23.37
CA THR A 409 7.07 11.85 -23.42
C THR A 409 7.72 11.23 -24.65
N SER A 410 7.95 12.03 -25.70
CA SER A 410 8.79 11.63 -26.82
C SER A 410 10.24 11.55 -26.33
N SER A 411 10.73 10.35 -26.03
CA SER A 411 12.16 10.10 -25.84
C SER A 411 12.81 9.93 -27.22
N GLY A 412 13.64 10.87 -27.64
CA GLY A 412 14.34 10.77 -28.91
C GLY A 412 15.18 11.98 -29.25
N THR A 413 16.25 12.19 -28.49
CA THR A 413 17.34 13.11 -28.79
C THR A 413 17.93 12.80 -30.17
N SER A 414 17.66 13.65 -31.15
CA SER A 414 18.50 13.77 -32.35
C SER A 414 18.71 15.25 -32.63
N ARG A 415 19.87 15.76 -32.22
CA ARG A 415 20.44 17.02 -32.69
C ARG A 415 20.57 16.93 -34.20
N LEU A 416 19.74 17.67 -34.93
CA LEU A 416 20.00 18.00 -36.33
C LEU A 416 20.68 19.37 -36.36
N THR A 417 21.98 19.32 -36.63
CA THR A 417 22.79 20.48 -37.00
C THR A 417 22.20 21.14 -38.24
N VAL A 418 21.85 22.42 -38.11
CA VAL A 418 21.50 23.30 -39.22
C VAL A 418 22.73 23.45 -40.12
N ARG A 419 22.62 22.98 -41.37
CA ARG A 419 23.44 23.48 -42.48
C ARG A 419 22.52 24.28 -43.39
N GLU A 420 22.85 25.55 -43.54
CA GLU A 420 22.27 26.45 -44.54
C GLU A 420 22.47 25.86 -45.94
N GLU A 421 21.39 25.75 -46.70
CA GLU A 421 21.46 25.89 -48.15
C GLU A 421 20.30 26.77 -48.59
N GLN A 422 20.65 28.02 -48.90
CA GLN A 422 19.82 28.92 -49.69
C GLN A 422 19.61 28.29 -51.07
N LYS A 423 18.35 28.17 -51.51
CA LYS A 423 18.00 28.34 -52.92
C LYS A 423 16.55 28.82 -53.05
N SER A 424 16.46 29.96 -53.71
CA SER A 424 15.31 30.74 -54.13
C SER A 424 14.24 29.96 -54.88
N GLY A 425 12.96 30.33 -54.70
CA GLY A 425 11.93 29.95 -55.67
C GLY A 425 10.48 30.12 -55.23
N HIS A 426 9.98 31.36 -55.32
CA HIS A 426 8.59 31.74 -55.61
C HIS A 426 7.46 31.38 -54.64
N PHE A 427 6.98 32.45 -53.98
CA PHE A 427 5.63 32.64 -53.48
C PHE A 427 4.57 32.43 -54.58
N THR A 428 3.49 31.74 -54.24
CA THR A 428 2.15 32.09 -54.75
C THR A 428 1.17 32.01 -53.59
N MET A 429 0.59 33.16 -53.27
CA MET A 429 -0.46 33.31 -52.27
C MET A 429 -1.75 32.64 -52.76
N VAL A 430 -2.37 31.82 -51.92
CA VAL A 430 -3.82 31.67 -51.90
C VAL A 430 -4.31 31.92 -50.48
N THR A 431 -5.13 32.94 -50.40
CA THR A 431 -5.70 33.62 -49.23
C THR A 431 -6.83 32.78 -48.61
N THR A 432 -6.73 32.57 -47.29
CA THR A 432 -7.79 32.62 -46.25
C THR A 432 -9.15 31.93 -46.46
N ALA A 433 -9.51 31.03 -45.54
CA ALA A 433 -10.77 31.11 -44.79
C ALA A 433 -10.67 30.28 -43.49
N THR A 434 -10.65 31.00 -42.37
CA THR A 434 -10.63 30.50 -41.00
C THR A 434 -12.05 30.15 -40.54
N VAL A 435 -12.09 29.16 -39.64
CA VAL A 435 -13.18 28.67 -38.79
C VAL A 435 -14.14 29.76 -38.27
N GLU A 436 -15.45 29.58 -38.47
CA GLU A 436 -16.52 30.10 -37.61
C GLU A 436 -17.76 29.19 -37.71
N LEU A 437 -17.98 28.33 -36.72
CA LEU A 437 -19.29 27.70 -36.46
C LEU A 437 -19.42 27.47 -34.94
N CYS A 438 -19.79 28.52 -34.24
CA CYS A 438 -20.42 28.48 -32.93
C CYS A 438 -21.12 29.82 -32.74
N MET A 439 -22.43 29.86 -33.03
CA MET A 439 -23.50 30.69 -32.48
C MET A 439 -24.69 30.56 -33.43
N GLY A 440 -25.71 29.84 -32.98
CA GLY A 440 -26.95 29.55 -33.69
C GLY A 440 -27.80 28.60 -32.87
#